data_AF-A0A536Y0A0-F1
#
_entry.id   AF-A0A536Y0A0-F1
#
_cell.length_a   1.000
_cell.length_b   1.000
_cell.length_c   1.000
_cell.angle_alpha   90.00
_cell.angle_beta   90.00
_cell.angle_gamma   90.00
#
_symmetry.space_group_name_H-M   'P 1'
#
loop_
_entity.id
_entity.type
_entity.pdbx_description
1 polymer ?
#
loop_
_entity_poly.entity_id
_entity_poly.type
_entity_poly.pdbx_seq_one_letter_code
_entity_poly.pdbx_strand_id
1 'polypeptide(L)'
;MGAILKKTKVALAFFSALCVQHSPAQESETTPQIRIIGHYENAVGTSDAASQGTITPQLIEARPMLRPGEVLEYVPGVIITQHSGDGKANQYFLRGFNLDHGTDFLTTIDHMPVNLPTHAHGQGYSDINFLLPELVSRIAYRKGPYFAEE
;
A
#
# COMPACT_ATOMS: atom_id res chain seq x y z
N MET A 1 -4.17 96.88 -13.50
CA MET A 1 -5.10 96.03 -14.27
C MET A 1 -4.45 95.79 -15.63
N GLY A 2 -3.75 94.70 -15.97
CA GLY A 2 -3.95 93.29 -15.63
C GLY A 2 -4.64 92.60 -16.81
N ALA A 3 -3.88 92.06 -17.79
CA ALA A 3 -4.23 90.88 -18.63
C ALA A 3 -3.23 90.72 -19.81
N ILE A 4 -2.33 89.73 -19.77
CA ILE A 4 -2.40 88.37 -20.37
C ILE A 4 -1.80 88.32 -21.79
N LEU A 5 -0.49 88.04 -21.83
CA LEU A 5 0.24 87.59 -23.02
C LEU A 5 0.06 86.06 -23.14
N LYS A 6 -0.69 85.60 -24.14
CA LYS A 6 -0.91 84.16 -24.39
C LYS A 6 0.41 83.52 -24.85
N LYS A 7 1.07 82.75 -23.97
CA LYS A 7 2.18 81.87 -24.36
C LYS A 7 1.62 80.63 -25.03
N THR A 8 1.80 80.53 -26.35
CA THR A 8 1.53 79.31 -27.13
C THR A 8 2.51 78.23 -26.68
N LYS A 9 2.04 77.24 -25.93
CA LYS A 9 2.83 76.05 -25.60
C LYS A 9 2.82 75.12 -26.81
N VAL A 10 3.97 74.98 -27.47
CA VAL A 10 4.19 73.91 -28.45
C VAL A 10 4.22 72.61 -27.66
N ALA A 11 3.25 71.73 -27.91
CA ALA A 11 3.22 70.39 -27.35
C ALA A 11 4.23 69.52 -28.11
N LEU A 12 5.35 69.19 -27.46
CA LEU A 12 6.29 68.20 -27.96
C LEU A 12 5.66 66.82 -27.74
N ALA A 13 5.19 66.19 -28.82
CA ALA A 13 4.69 64.83 -28.78
C ALA A 13 5.87 63.88 -28.56
N PHE A 14 6.03 63.36 -27.34
CA PHE A 14 6.87 62.20 -27.08
C PHE A 14 6.17 60.97 -27.67
N PHE A 15 6.64 60.49 -28.83
CA PHE A 15 6.27 59.20 -29.37
C PHE A 15 6.91 58.13 -28.48
N SER A 16 6.18 57.66 -27.47
CA SER A 16 6.55 56.46 -26.72
C SER A 16 6.46 55.28 -27.68
N ALA A 17 7.60 54.77 -28.14
CA ALA A 17 7.67 53.50 -28.82
C ALA A 17 7.26 52.40 -27.82
N LEU A 18 6.01 51.96 -27.90
CA LEU A 18 5.57 50.73 -27.24
C LEU A 18 6.31 49.56 -27.92
N CYS A 19 7.47 49.19 -27.36
CA CYS A 19 8.04 47.89 -27.59
C CYS A 19 7.09 46.87 -26.95
N VAL A 20 6.24 46.24 -27.77
CA VAL A 20 5.50 45.04 -27.37
C VAL A 20 6.54 43.98 -27.06
N GLN A 21 6.79 43.73 -25.77
CA GLN A 21 7.57 42.59 -25.33
C GLN A 21 6.75 41.34 -25.65
N HIS A 22 7.10 40.66 -26.74
CA HIS A 22 6.61 39.31 -27.01
C HIS A 22 7.33 38.38 -26.03
N SER A 23 6.70 38.05 -24.91
CA SER A 23 7.13 36.93 -24.09
C SER A 23 7.04 35.66 -24.95
N PRO A 24 8.13 34.89 -25.11
CA PRO A 24 8.02 33.61 -25.80
C PRO A 24 6.99 32.76 -25.08
N ALA A 25 6.06 32.18 -25.84
CA ALA A 25 5.11 31.22 -25.32
C ALA A 25 5.91 30.09 -24.66
N GLN A 26 5.69 29.88 -23.37
CA GLN A 26 6.32 28.80 -22.63
C GLN A 26 5.76 27.49 -23.18
N GLU A 27 6.57 26.76 -23.97
CA GLU A 27 6.25 25.39 -24.35
C GLU A 27 6.01 24.61 -23.05
N SER A 28 4.78 24.12 -22.89
CA SER A 28 4.44 23.20 -21.83
C SER A 28 5.21 21.92 -22.08
N GLU A 29 6.40 21.78 -21.48
CA GLU A 29 7.13 20.52 -21.43
C GLU A 29 6.18 19.43 -20.93
N THR A 30 5.79 18.54 -21.84
CA THR A 30 4.87 17.46 -21.53
C THR A 30 5.70 16.39 -20.82
N THR A 31 5.40 16.19 -19.54
CA THR A 31 6.12 15.20 -18.72
C THR A 31 5.95 13.81 -19.35
N PRO A 32 7.01 12.98 -19.44
CA PRO A 32 6.87 11.64 -19.97
C PRO A 32 5.85 10.86 -19.14
N GLN A 33 4.89 10.23 -19.82
CA GLN A 33 3.91 9.38 -19.13
C GLN A 33 4.59 8.11 -18.63
N ILE A 34 4.56 7.90 -17.31
CA ILE A 34 5.04 6.68 -16.68
C ILE A 34 3.82 5.81 -16.36
N ARG A 35 3.74 4.62 -16.97
CA ARG A 35 2.73 3.62 -16.62
C ARG A 35 3.24 2.78 -15.45
N ILE A 36 2.60 2.93 -14.30
CA ILE A 36 2.83 2.09 -13.11
C ILE A 36 1.89 0.89 -13.21
N ILE A 37 2.45 -0.32 -13.21
CA ILE A 37 1.68 -1.56 -13.14
C ILE A 37 1.74 -2.02 -11.68
N GLY A 38 0.62 -1.94 -10.99
CA GLY A 38 0.48 -2.48 -9.63
C GLY A 38 0.31 -4.00 -9.68
N HIS A 39 0.88 -4.70 -8.71
CA HIS A 39 0.72 -6.15 -8.53
C HIS A 39 -0.23 -6.51 -7.38
N TYR A 40 -1.08 -5.56 -6.98
CA TYR A 40 -1.98 -5.68 -5.85
C TYR A 40 -3.43 -5.38 -6.28
N GLU A 41 -4.35 -6.22 -5.83
CA GLU A 41 -5.80 -6.04 -6.02
C GLU A 41 -6.43 -5.17 -4.90
N ASN A 42 -5.60 -4.45 -4.15
CA ASN A 42 -5.97 -3.68 -2.96
C ASN A 42 -6.15 -2.18 -3.28
N ALA A 43 -6.85 -1.86 -4.38
CA ALA A 43 -7.13 -0.48 -4.75
C ALA A 43 -8.15 0.15 -3.78
N VAL A 44 -8.22 1.48 -3.76
CA VAL A 44 -9.23 2.19 -2.95
C VAL A 44 -10.63 1.74 -3.36
N GLY A 45 -11.42 1.28 -2.40
CA GLY A 45 -12.77 0.79 -2.62
C GLY A 45 -12.90 -0.71 -2.93
N THR A 46 -11.81 -1.50 -2.91
CA THR A 46 -11.87 -2.96 -3.12
C THR A 46 -12.09 -3.78 -1.84
N SER A 47 -12.00 -3.14 -0.67
CA SER A 47 -12.17 -3.77 0.65
C SER A 47 -12.95 -2.84 1.58
N ASP A 48 -13.67 -3.40 2.55
CA ASP A 48 -14.42 -2.63 3.56
C ASP A 48 -13.51 -1.96 4.60
N ALA A 49 -12.29 -2.45 4.76
CA ALA A 49 -11.31 -1.93 5.71
C ALA A 49 -9.92 -1.77 5.09
N ALA A 50 -9.20 -0.72 5.51
CA ALA A 50 -7.80 -0.51 5.12
C ALA A 50 -6.84 -1.61 5.61
N SER A 51 -7.29 -2.41 6.58
CA SER A 51 -6.55 -3.53 7.16
C SER A 51 -6.91 -4.88 6.54
N GLN A 52 -7.69 -4.89 5.47
CA GLN A 52 -8.08 -6.05 4.69
C GLN A 52 -7.45 -5.99 3.29
N GLY A 53 -7.21 -7.16 2.69
CA GLY A 53 -6.74 -7.23 1.32
C GLY A 53 -6.50 -8.64 0.83
N THR A 54 -5.96 -8.69 -0.38
CA THR A 54 -5.61 -9.89 -1.13
C THR A 54 -4.15 -9.84 -1.57
N ILE A 55 -3.48 -10.99 -1.51
CA ILE A 55 -2.18 -11.25 -2.12
C ILE A 55 -2.39 -12.16 -3.32
N THR A 56 -1.83 -11.77 -4.45
CA THR A 56 -1.90 -12.47 -5.74
C THR A 56 -0.78 -13.51 -5.85
N PRO A 57 -0.96 -14.57 -6.67
CA PRO A 57 0.05 -15.62 -6.81
C PRO A 57 1.35 -15.08 -7.42
N GLN A 58 1.26 -14.09 -8.32
CA GLN A 58 2.43 -13.44 -8.91
C GLN A 58 3.31 -12.75 -7.87
N LEU A 59 2.72 -12.23 -6.77
CA LEU A 59 3.51 -11.64 -5.69
C LEU A 59 4.21 -12.71 -4.87
N ILE A 60 3.56 -13.86 -4.65
CA ILE A 60 4.12 -15.00 -3.92
C ILE A 60 5.30 -15.61 -4.70
N GLU A 61 5.12 -15.84 -6.01
CA GLU A 61 6.13 -16.39 -6.91
C GLU A 61 7.35 -15.47 -7.12
N ALA A 62 7.21 -14.17 -6.84
CA ALA A 62 8.28 -13.19 -7.05
C ALA A 62 9.50 -13.40 -6.13
N ARG A 63 9.38 -14.18 -5.06
CA ARG A 63 10.47 -14.46 -4.13
C ARG A 63 10.46 -15.92 -3.68
N PRO A 64 11.61 -16.61 -3.71
CA PRO A 64 11.70 -17.94 -3.11
C PRO A 64 11.50 -17.85 -1.59
N MET A 65 10.86 -18.87 -1.02
CA MET A 65 10.58 -18.97 0.41
C MET A 65 11.41 -20.11 0.99
N LEU A 66 12.04 -19.87 2.15
CA LEU A 66 12.86 -20.88 2.82
C LEU A 66 12.05 -21.70 3.81
N ARG A 67 10.89 -21.19 4.24
CA ARG A 67 10.00 -21.83 5.21
C ARG A 67 8.54 -21.64 4.78
N PRO A 68 7.66 -22.64 4.95
CA PRO A 68 6.24 -22.50 4.63
C PRO A 68 5.59 -21.28 5.28
N GLY A 69 5.92 -21.04 6.56
CA GLY A 69 5.41 -19.91 7.33
C GLY A 69 5.63 -18.54 6.67
N GLU A 70 6.73 -18.35 5.94
CA GLU A 70 7.06 -17.06 5.31
C GLU A 70 5.99 -16.61 4.31
N VAL A 71 5.15 -17.52 3.79
CA VAL A 71 4.06 -17.19 2.87
C VAL A 71 3.10 -16.14 3.44
N LEU A 72 2.91 -16.14 4.76
CA LEU A 72 2.06 -15.17 5.43
C LEU A 72 2.76 -13.82 5.70
N GLU A 73 4.08 -13.70 5.49
CA GLU A 73 4.80 -12.41 5.59
C GLU A 73 4.48 -11.45 4.42
N TYR A 74 3.82 -11.93 3.37
CA TYR A 74 3.21 -11.05 2.37
C TYR A 74 2.03 -10.24 2.94
N VAL A 75 1.42 -10.69 4.04
CA VAL A 75 0.38 -9.92 4.74
C VAL A 75 1.04 -8.72 5.44
N PRO A 76 0.69 -7.47 5.11
CA PRO A 76 1.41 -6.32 5.63
C PRO A 76 1.34 -6.20 7.16
N GLY A 77 2.51 -6.12 7.80
CA GLY A 77 2.65 -6.02 9.25
C GLY A 77 2.64 -7.36 9.99
N VAL A 78 2.63 -8.49 9.26
CA VAL A 78 2.89 -9.82 9.81
C VAL A 78 4.39 -10.11 9.77
N ILE A 79 4.93 -10.66 10.85
CA ILE A 79 6.32 -11.12 10.95
C ILE A 79 6.30 -12.53 11.53
N ILE A 80 7.11 -13.42 10.95
CA ILE A 80 7.09 -14.85 11.27
C ILE A 80 8.48 -15.34 11.63
N THR A 81 8.67 -15.62 12.91
CA THR A 81 9.94 -16.13 13.42
C THR A 81 9.85 -17.63 13.67
N GLN A 82 11.00 -18.29 13.57
CA GLN A 82 11.10 -19.67 14.02
C GLN A 82 11.28 -19.70 15.54
N HIS A 83 10.46 -20.49 16.23
CA HIS A 83 10.50 -20.65 17.67
C HIS A 83 10.69 -22.13 18.03
N SER A 84 11.95 -22.49 18.30
CA SER A 84 12.39 -23.84 18.68
C SER A 84 12.44 -24.89 17.55
N GLY A 85 12.65 -24.45 16.29
CA GLY A 85 12.82 -25.34 15.14
C GLY A 85 11.50 -25.82 14.53
N ASP A 86 11.55 -26.70 13.53
CA ASP A 86 10.38 -27.03 12.69
C ASP A 86 9.39 -28.01 13.33
N GLY A 87 9.63 -28.45 14.58
CA GLY A 87 8.73 -29.32 15.33
C GLY A 87 7.56 -28.59 16.00
N LYS A 88 7.44 -27.28 15.80
CA LYS A 88 6.38 -26.41 16.32
C LYS A 88 5.93 -25.43 15.25
N ALA A 89 4.72 -24.93 15.41
CA ALA A 89 4.20 -23.80 14.65
C ALA A 89 5.16 -22.62 14.79
N ASN A 90 5.23 -21.81 13.75
CA ASN A 90 5.98 -20.57 13.81
C ASN A 90 5.45 -19.65 14.91
N GLN A 91 6.29 -18.70 15.34
CA GLN A 91 5.80 -17.60 16.17
C GLN A 91 5.35 -16.46 15.25
N TYR A 92 4.11 -16.03 15.44
CA TYR A 92 3.50 -14.99 14.62
C TYR A 92 3.45 -13.68 15.39
N PHE A 93 3.72 -12.60 14.68
CA PHE A 93 3.52 -11.25 15.19
C PHE A 93 2.68 -10.45 14.20
N LEU A 94 1.76 -9.65 14.71
CA LEU A 94 1.00 -8.69 13.90
C LEU A 94 1.11 -7.32 14.52
N ARG A 95 1.64 -6.35 13.75
CA ARG A 95 1.87 -4.97 14.22
C ARG A 95 2.72 -4.91 15.51
N GLY A 96 3.64 -5.87 15.67
CA GLY A 96 4.51 -5.98 16.84
C GLY A 96 3.91 -6.68 18.05
N PHE A 97 2.63 -7.04 18.02
CA PHE A 97 2.02 -7.87 19.06
C PHE A 97 2.35 -9.34 18.79
N ASN A 98 2.58 -10.10 19.85
CA ASN A 98 2.78 -11.55 19.77
C ASN A 98 1.41 -12.24 19.68
N LEU A 99 1.24 -13.15 18.72
CA LEU A 99 -0.01 -13.88 18.44
C LEU A 99 0.08 -15.35 18.89
N ASP A 100 1.10 -15.67 19.69
CA ASP A 100 1.39 -16.97 20.32
C ASP A 100 0.99 -18.19 19.48
N HIS A 101 1.83 -18.54 18.52
CA HIS A 101 1.60 -19.67 17.60
C HIS A 101 0.26 -19.63 16.84
N GLY A 102 -0.31 -18.44 16.65
CA GLY A 102 -1.51 -18.19 15.86
C GLY A 102 -2.82 -18.30 16.65
N THR A 103 -2.74 -18.31 17.98
CA THR A 103 -3.91 -18.39 18.88
C THR A 103 -4.84 -17.18 18.75
N ASP A 104 -4.33 -16.04 18.32
CA ASP A 104 -5.07 -14.77 18.23
C ASP A 104 -5.69 -14.46 16.84
N PHE A 105 -5.58 -15.36 15.84
CA PHE A 105 -6.25 -15.18 14.56
C PHE A 105 -6.74 -16.49 13.94
N LEU A 106 -7.80 -16.39 13.13
CA LEU A 106 -8.28 -17.50 12.32
C LEU A 106 -7.40 -17.69 11.09
N THR A 107 -6.91 -18.90 10.92
CA THR A 107 -6.22 -19.40 9.74
C THR A 107 -7.11 -20.44 9.07
N THR A 108 -7.44 -20.21 7.80
CA THR A 108 -8.09 -21.20 6.96
C THR A 108 -7.23 -21.49 5.73
N ILE A 109 -7.20 -22.74 5.31
CA ILE A 109 -6.60 -23.18 4.05
C ILE A 109 -7.71 -23.88 3.29
N ASP A 110 -8.02 -23.40 2.08
CA ASP A 110 -9.12 -23.90 1.26
C ASP A 110 -10.45 -24.02 2.05
N HIS A 111 -10.77 -22.95 2.79
CA HIS A 111 -11.94 -22.84 3.68
C HIS A 111 -11.97 -23.80 4.88
N MET A 112 -10.93 -24.62 5.08
CA MET A 112 -10.80 -25.51 6.22
C MET A 112 -10.00 -24.82 7.34
N PRO A 113 -10.50 -24.81 8.59
CA PRO A 113 -9.77 -24.21 9.70
C PRO A 113 -8.50 -25.01 10.02
N VAL A 114 -7.40 -24.30 10.17
CA VAL A 114 -6.11 -24.88 10.61
C VAL A 114 -5.98 -24.82 12.13
N ASN A 115 -6.53 -23.78 12.76
CA ASN A 115 -6.44 -23.60 14.20
C ASN A 115 -7.06 -24.79 14.95
N LEU A 116 -6.31 -25.33 15.92
CA LEU A 116 -6.81 -26.37 16.80
C LEU A 116 -7.61 -25.73 17.94
N PRO A 117 -8.90 -26.10 18.14
CA PRO A 117 -9.70 -25.59 19.25
C PRO A 117 -9.06 -25.87 20.61
N THR A 118 -8.35 -27.00 20.71
CA THR A 118 -7.50 -27.28 21.86
C THR A 118 -6.11 -27.82 21.52
N HIS A 119 -5.11 -27.28 22.20
CA HIS A 119 -3.71 -27.69 22.06
C HIS A 119 -2.91 -27.41 23.34
N ALA A 120 -1.82 -28.15 23.55
CA ALA A 120 -0.96 -28.01 24.73
C ALA A 120 -0.25 -26.65 24.83
N HIS A 121 -0.10 -25.95 23.71
CA HIS A 121 0.47 -24.60 23.67
C HIS A 121 -0.56 -23.51 23.94
N GLY A 122 -1.76 -23.63 23.38
CA GLY A 122 -2.82 -22.63 23.52
C GLY A 122 -4.05 -22.97 22.69
N GLN A 123 -5.20 -22.43 23.07
CA GLN A 123 -6.44 -22.61 22.30
C GLN A 123 -6.36 -21.75 21.03
N GLY A 124 -6.57 -22.36 19.87
CA GLY A 124 -6.38 -21.69 18.58
C GLY A 124 -4.99 -21.87 17.97
N TYR A 125 -4.15 -22.76 18.49
CA TYR A 125 -2.83 -23.06 17.92
C TYR A 125 -2.90 -23.38 16.42
N SER A 126 -2.08 -22.72 15.59
CA SER A 126 -2.12 -22.81 14.12
C SER A 126 -0.75 -23.10 13.52
N ASP A 127 -0.58 -24.32 13.01
CA ASP A 127 0.63 -24.78 12.33
C ASP A 127 0.39 -24.93 10.83
N ILE A 128 1.09 -24.12 10.01
CA ILE A 128 1.03 -24.18 8.55
C ILE A 128 2.27 -24.83 7.92
N ASN A 129 3.13 -25.49 8.70
CA ASN A 129 4.34 -26.14 8.17
C ASN A 129 4.04 -27.27 7.15
N PHE A 130 2.78 -27.73 7.05
CA PHE A 130 2.35 -28.68 6.01
C PHE A 130 2.03 -28.02 4.65
N LEU A 131 1.90 -26.69 4.61
CA LEU A 131 1.56 -25.95 3.39
C LEU A 131 2.74 -25.96 2.42
N LEU A 132 2.45 -26.15 1.14
CA LEU A 132 3.40 -25.96 0.05
C LEU A 132 3.18 -24.56 -0.55
N PRO A 133 4.09 -23.59 -0.34
CA PRO A 133 3.91 -22.22 -0.80
C PRO A 133 3.64 -22.11 -2.31
N GLU A 134 4.22 -23.02 -3.11
CA GLU A 134 4.07 -23.07 -4.56
C GLU A 134 2.64 -23.41 -5.02
N LEU A 135 1.81 -23.95 -4.14
CA LEU A 135 0.41 -24.27 -4.42
C LEU A 135 -0.55 -23.14 -4.01
N VAL A 136 -0.04 -22.06 -3.42
CA VAL A 136 -0.88 -20.95 -2.95
C VAL A 136 -1.26 -20.06 -4.13
N SER A 137 -2.52 -20.13 -4.52
CA SER A 137 -3.08 -19.31 -5.59
C SER A 137 -3.50 -17.91 -5.13
N ARG A 138 -3.78 -17.72 -3.84
CA ARG A 138 -4.25 -16.45 -3.26
C ARG A 138 -4.13 -16.47 -1.74
N ILE A 139 -3.87 -15.32 -1.13
CA ILE A 139 -4.05 -15.11 0.31
C ILE A 139 -5.06 -13.98 0.50
N ALA A 140 -6.15 -14.23 1.21
CA ALA A 140 -7.04 -13.18 1.69
C ALA A 140 -6.75 -12.93 3.16
N TYR A 141 -6.64 -11.66 3.56
CA TYR A 141 -6.41 -11.31 4.95
C TYR A 141 -7.36 -10.22 5.41
N ARG A 142 -7.74 -10.31 6.68
CA ARG A 142 -8.54 -9.32 7.40
C ARG A 142 -7.89 -9.13 8.77
N LYS A 143 -7.28 -7.97 9.00
CA LYS A 143 -6.58 -7.67 10.27
C LYS A 143 -7.46 -6.79 11.14
N GLY A 144 -7.77 -7.24 12.34
CA GLY A 144 -8.61 -6.51 13.29
C GLY A 144 -9.22 -7.46 14.31
N PRO A 145 -9.90 -6.92 15.34
CA PRO A 145 -10.41 -7.73 16.44
C PRO A 145 -11.61 -8.61 16.05
N TYR A 146 -12.40 -8.20 15.03
CA TYR A 146 -13.61 -8.91 14.67
C TYR A 146 -14.13 -8.50 13.28
N PHE A 147 -14.69 -9.48 12.55
CA PHE A 147 -15.47 -9.28 11.32
C PHE A 147 -16.77 -10.08 11.47
N ALA A 148 -17.92 -9.41 11.34
CA ALA A 148 -19.22 -10.00 11.70
C ALA A 148 -19.68 -11.18 10.81
N GLU A 149 -19.03 -11.35 9.68
CA GLU A 149 -19.29 -12.42 8.70
C GLU A 149 -18.57 -13.74 9.05
N GLU A 150 -17.64 -13.71 10.00
CA GLU A 150 -16.80 -14.85 10.41
C GLU A 150 -17.22 -15.44 11.77
#